data_AF-A0A031LMS7-F1
#
_entry.id   AF-A0A031LMS7-F1
#
_cell.length_a   1.000
_cell.length_b   1.000
_cell.length_c   1.000
_cell.angle_alpha   90.00
_cell.angle_beta   90.00
_cell.angle_gamma   90.00
#
_symmetry.space_group_name_H-M   'P 1'
#
loop_
_entity.id
_entity.type
_entity.pdbx_description
1 polymer ?
#
loop_
_entity_poly.entity_id
_entity_poly.type
_entity_poly.pdbx_seq_one_letter_code
_entity_poly.pdbx_strand_id
1 'polypeptide(L)'
;MSWRFISLPPQDGYHMVTSFVATADYVTKGGKNTLMVFYAKGPFVNVGVNQEVWLEVDLDFTRKMGIPVVRRDLGGGTVVITPGEHDYFVVIREEDAPRDSGSLYKKYLTPVVDVLREYGLDAQLREQDIVVNGKKISGNGAMTHGKSVVIAGNILLSLDIELMSKSIKVPSEKFRDKMAKNMAEWLTSMERELGKVPSRDEINKKLKVTYENELGATFEESSLTPDEIETWDKLAEEKKAEEWIFYKDNRHPDLRTERCVKISSSVALCHVDYKSRKMLRITAKFTHDELDEVSISGDFFVMNPPDFLDRLEDYLKGTKVKDITTKIREIFTNSKPVLFGFNADDLIHAFDEILSKPEVIEVTSP
;
A
#
# COMPACT_ATOMS: atom_id res chain seq x y z
N MET A 1 17.78 23.00 -13.81
CA MET A 1 16.55 22.70 -14.61
C MET A 1 15.34 23.29 -13.91
N SER A 2 14.35 23.84 -14.62
CA SER A 2 13.14 24.41 -13.97
C SER A 2 12.16 23.31 -13.55
N TRP A 3 11.68 23.37 -12.31
CA TRP A 3 10.73 22.44 -11.68
C TRP A 3 9.51 23.20 -11.15
N ARG A 4 8.37 22.53 -10.98
CA ARG A 4 7.24 23.07 -10.21
C ARG A 4 7.37 22.70 -8.74
N PHE A 5 7.14 23.66 -7.86
CA PHE A 5 6.83 23.41 -6.45
C PHE A 5 5.35 23.69 -6.24
N ILE A 6 4.62 22.68 -5.75
CA ILE A 6 3.18 22.79 -5.50
C ILE A 6 2.92 22.48 -4.04
N SER A 7 2.36 23.43 -3.30
CA SER A 7 1.84 23.20 -1.96
C SER A 7 0.32 23.16 -2.01
N LEU A 8 -0.27 22.01 -1.70
CA LEU A 8 -1.72 21.85 -1.66
C LEU A 8 -2.25 22.06 -0.24
N PRO A 9 -3.51 22.51 -0.10
CA PRO A 9 -4.21 22.46 1.18
C PRO A 9 -4.39 21.00 1.63
N PRO A 10 -4.79 20.76 2.90
CA PRO A 10 -5.10 19.41 3.38
C PRO A 10 -6.15 18.71 2.52
N GLN A 11 -5.90 17.45 2.21
CA GLN A 11 -6.70 16.64 1.29
C GLN A 11 -7.45 15.52 2.01
N ASP A 12 -8.60 15.11 1.48
CA ASP A 12 -9.24 13.86 1.93
C ASP A 12 -8.48 12.62 1.40
N GLY A 13 -8.79 11.46 1.98
CA GLY A 13 -8.07 10.23 1.63
C GLY A 13 -8.22 9.82 0.16
N TYR A 14 -9.35 10.12 -0.48
CA TYR A 14 -9.60 9.77 -1.88
C TYR A 14 -8.72 10.58 -2.83
N HIS A 15 -8.61 11.88 -2.57
CA HIS A 15 -7.71 12.77 -3.30
C HIS A 15 -6.24 12.43 -3.03
N MET A 16 -5.87 12.08 -1.79
CA MET A 16 -4.49 11.70 -1.48
C MET A 16 -4.02 10.48 -2.27
N VAL A 17 -4.85 9.43 -2.39
CA VAL A 17 -4.46 8.20 -3.10
C VAL A 17 -4.47 8.32 -4.62
N THR A 18 -4.97 9.42 -5.19
CA THR A 18 -5.04 9.65 -6.65
C THR A 18 -4.19 10.83 -7.13
N SER A 19 -3.77 11.73 -6.23
CA SER A 19 -3.12 13.00 -6.60
C SER A 19 -1.84 12.85 -7.42
N PHE A 20 -1.09 11.75 -7.26
CA PHE A 20 0.10 11.52 -8.08
C PHE A 20 -0.22 11.25 -9.56
N VAL A 21 -1.39 10.67 -9.87
CA VAL A 21 -1.75 10.25 -11.24
C VAL A 21 -1.88 11.47 -12.15
N ALA A 22 -2.64 12.47 -11.71
CA ALA A 22 -2.85 13.70 -12.48
C ALA A 22 -1.53 14.43 -12.77
N THR A 23 -0.66 14.57 -11.75
CA THR A 23 0.66 15.18 -11.91
C THR A 23 1.59 14.33 -12.78
N ALA A 24 1.53 13.00 -12.66
CA ALA A 24 2.31 12.07 -13.49
C ALA A 24 1.90 12.14 -14.97
N ASP A 25 0.61 12.29 -15.26
CA ASP A 25 0.11 12.50 -16.63
C ASP A 25 0.58 13.83 -17.21
N TYR A 26 0.57 14.91 -16.42
CA TYR A 26 1.12 16.20 -16.81
C TYR A 26 2.62 16.08 -17.19
N VAL A 27 3.42 15.43 -16.34
CA VAL A 27 4.86 15.22 -16.61
C VAL A 27 5.07 14.31 -17.83
N THR A 28 4.27 13.25 -17.97
CA THR A 28 4.30 12.34 -19.13
C THR A 28 4.04 13.08 -20.45
N LYS A 29 3.18 14.11 -20.44
CA LYS A 29 2.86 14.95 -21.61
C LYS A 29 3.91 16.04 -21.91
N GLY A 30 5.08 16.00 -21.25
CA GLY A 30 6.16 16.97 -21.44
C GLY A 30 6.15 18.11 -20.43
N GLY A 31 5.36 18.01 -19.36
CA GLY A 31 5.37 18.93 -18.24
C GLY A 31 6.69 18.95 -17.47
N LYS A 32 6.87 19.97 -16.63
CA LYS A 32 8.04 20.09 -15.75
C LYS A 32 7.96 19.07 -14.60
N ASN A 33 9.12 18.55 -14.21
CA ASN A 33 9.24 17.77 -12.97
C ASN A 33 8.67 18.58 -11.79
N THR A 34 8.01 17.90 -10.87
CA THR A 34 7.18 18.54 -9.84
C THR A 34 7.52 17.96 -8.48
N LEU A 35 7.77 18.83 -7.50
CA LEU A 35 7.73 18.50 -6.08
C LEU A 35 6.39 19.02 -5.53
N MET A 36 5.54 18.11 -5.09
CA MET A 36 4.23 18.43 -4.52
C MET A 36 4.21 18.05 -3.04
N VAL A 37 3.72 18.93 -2.18
CA VAL A 37 3.66 18.73 -0.73
C VAL A 37 2.26 18.99 -0.19
N PHE A 38 1.79 18.15 0.73
CA PHE A 38 0.43 18.20 1.28
C PHE A 38 0.34 17.39 2.58
N TYR A 39 -0.88 17.15 3.06
CA TYR A 39 -1.19 16.34 4.23
C TYR A 39 -2.68 15.95 4.27
N ALA A 40 -3.02 15.00 5.12
CA ALA A 40 -4.39 14.57 5.32
C ALA A 40 -5.21 15.60 6.11
N LYS A 41 -6.44 15.88 5.64
CA LYS A 41 -7.44 16.70 6.32
C LYS A 41 -7.97 16.04 7.59
N GLY A 42 -8.07 14.71 7.58
CA GLY A 42 -8.49 13.87 8.69
C GLY A 42 -7.89 12.47 8.54
N PRO A 43 -7.93 11.65 9.60
CA PRO A 43 -7.39 10.30 9.51
C PRO A 43 -8.20 9.43 8.56
N PHE A 44 -7.55 8.47 7.89
CA PHE A 44 -8.21 7.45 7.09
C PHE A 44 -7.38 6.16 7.04
N VAL A 45 -8.05 5.04 6.77
CA VAL A 45 -7.39 3.74 6.59
C VAL A 45 -7.20 3.49 5.10
N ASN A 46 -5.95 3.35 4.65
CA ASN A 46 -5.59 3.12 3.25
C ASN A 46 -5.24 1.64 3.03
N VAL A 47 -6.15 0.91 2.40
CA VAL A 47 -6.05 -0.53 2.12
C VAL A 47 -5.42 -0.75 0.75
N GLY A 48 -4.49 -1.71 0.64
CA GLY A 48 -3.86 -2.07 -0.62
C GLY A 48 -4.82 -2.79 -1.57
N VAL A 49 -4.59 -2.69 -2.88
CA VAL A 49 -5.51 -3.19 -3.90
C VAL A 49 -5.86 -4.68 -3.69
N ASN A 50 -4.88 -5.53 -3.36
CA ASN A 50 -5.07 -6.97 -3.21
C ASN A 50 -5.53 -7.42 -1.81
N GLN A 51 -5.81 -6.50 -0.89
CA GLN A 51 -6.21 -6.83 0.48
C GLN A 51 -7.74 -6.85 0.63
N GLU A 52 -8.25 -7.70 1.51
CA GLU A 52 -9.67 -7.71 1.87
C GLU A 52 -9.91 -6.83 3.10
N VAL A 53 -10.81 -5.85 3.00
CA VAL A 53 -11.07 -4.88 4.07
C VAL A 53 -11.45 -5.57 5.37
N TRP A 54 -12.30 -6.60 5.31
CA TRP A 54 -12.77 -7.32 6.49
C TRP A 54 -11.67 -8.07 7.27
N LEU A 55 -10.51 -8.33 6.64
CA LEU A 55 -9.33 -8.93 7.29
C LEU A 55 -8.37 -7.87 7.85
N GLU A 56 -8.34 -6.67 7.27
CA GLU A 56 -7.34 -5.65 7.61
C GLU A 56 -7.85 -4.57 8.55
N VAL A 57 -9.15 -4.26 8.49
CA VAL A 57 -9.70 -3.05 9.10
C VAL A 57 -10.69 -3.39 10.19
N ASP A 58 -10.54 -2.73 11.34
CA ASP A 58 -11.55 -2.75 12.39
C ASP A 58 -12.71 -1.83 11.95
N LEU A 59 -13.63 -2.40 11.18
CA LEU A 59 -14.75 -1.66 10.56
C LEU A 59 -15.70 -1.07 11.61
N ASP A 60 -15.85 -1.71 12.77
CA ASP A 60 -16.70 -1.20 13.84
C ASP A 60 -16.08 0.03 14.48
N PHE A 61 -14.79 -0.01 14.80
CA PHE A 61 -14.07 1.14 15.33
C PHE A 61 -14.04 2.30 14.33
N THR A 62 -13.66 2.04 13.08
CA THR A 62 -13.50 3.10 12.07
C THR A 62 -14.82 3.79 11.75
N ARG A 63 -15.93 3.04 11.62
CA ARG A 63 -17.28 3.63 11.47
C ARG A 63 -17.68 4.47 12.67
N LYS A 64 -17.46 3.98 13.90
CA LYS A 64 -17.79 4.71 15.13
C LYS A 64 -17.02 6.03 15.25
N MET A 65 -15.78 6.06 14.79
CA MET A 65 -14.90 7.24 14.84
C MET A 65 -15.00 8.14 13.60
N GLY A 66 -15.80 7.76 12.60
CA GLY A 66 -15.91 8.52 11.34
C GLY A 66 -14.62 8.51 10.50
N ILE A 67 -13.81 7.46 10.63
CA ILE A 67 -12.56 7.27 9.89
C ILE A 67 -12.89 6.52 8.58
N PRO A 68 -12.77 7.14 7.40
CA PRO A 68 -13.07 6.47 6.15
C PRO A 68 -12.05 5.39 5.83
N VAL A 69 -12.52 4.34 5.14
CA VAL A 69 -11.67 3.33 4.51
C VAL A 69 -11.53 3.70 3.03
N VAL A 70 -10.30 3.79 2.56
CA VAL A 70 -9.95 4.15 1.19
C VAL A 70 -9.09 3.03 0.62
N ARG A 71 -9.36 2.63 -0.62
CA ARG A 71 -8.54 1.66 -1.34
C ARG A 71 -7.71 2.34 -2.42
N ARG A 72 -6.41 2.06 -2.44
CA ARG A 72 -5.48 2.51 -3.50
C ARG A 72 -5.29 1.45 -4.58
N ASP A 73 -4.83 1.87 -5.75
CA ASP A 73 -4.53 0.99 -6.90
C ASP A 73 -3.26 0.14 -6.74
N LEU A 74 -2.44 0.46 -5.74
CA LEU A 74 -1.18 -0.23 -5.49
C LEU A 74 -1.34 -1.33 -4.45
N GLY A 75 -0.49 -2.35 -4.57
CA GLY A 75 -0.29 -3.36 -3.52
C GLY A 75 0.33 -2.79 -2.24
N GLY A 76 0.85 -3.68 -1.40
CA GLY A 76 1.38 -3.32 -0.09
C GLY A 76 0.33 -3.36 1.02
N GLY A 77 0.81 -3.23 2.26
CA GLY A 77 -0.03 -3.42 3.45
C GLY A 77 -0.98 -2.26 3.71
N THR A 78 -1.90 -2.46 4.65
CA THR A 78 -2.81 -1.42 5.10
C THR A 78 -2.04 -0.43 5.97
N VAL A 79 -2.26 0.86 5.74
CA VAL A 79 -1.65 1.94 6.52
C VAL A 79 -2.74 2.89 7.00
N VAL A 80 -2.54 3.48 8.18
CA VAL A 80 -3.44 4.49 8.72
C VAL A 80 -2.73 5.83 8.55
N ILE A 81 -3.32 6.71 7.75
CA ILE A 81 -2.74 8.03 7.44
C ILE A 81 -3.43 9.06 8.32
N THR A 82 -2.66 9.95 8.93
CA THR A 82 -3.18 10.97 9.85
C THR A 82 -2.75 12.39 9.46
N PRO A 83 -3.43 13.45 9.97
CA PRO A 83 -2.96 14.83 9.81
C PRO A 83 -1.59 15.11 10.45
N GLY A 84 -1.04 14.16 11.23
CA GLY A 84 0.30 14.18 11.78
C GLY A 84 1.40 13.89 10.75
N GLU A 85 1.06 13.70 9.47
CA GLU A 85 2.02 13.41 8.40
C GLU A 85 2.21 14.61 7.47
N HIS A 86 3.40 14.77 6.92
CA HIS A 86 3.67 15.72 5.83
C HIS A 86 4.07 14.96 4.58
N ASP A 87 3.12 14.78 3.70
CA ASP A 87 3.27 13.99 2.49
C ASP A 87 3.93 14.81 1.38
N TYR A 88 4.73 14.13 0.58
CA TYR A 88 5.34 14.70 -0.61
C TYR A 88 5.37 13.69 -1.75
N PHE A 89 5.15 14.19 -2.96
CA PHE A 89 5.38 13.47 -4.21
C PHE A 89 6.46 14.18 -5.02
N VAL A 90 7.47 13.41 -5.43
CA VAL A 90 8.48 13.83 -6.40
C VAL A 90 8.13 13.16 -7.72
N VAL A 91 7.61 13.93 -8.67
CA VAL A 91 7.19 13.43 -9.98
C VAL A 91 8.18 13.90 -11.04
N ILE A 92 8.85 12.95 -11.67
CA ILE A 92 9.93 13.22 -12.63
C ILE A 92 9.68 12.52 -13.95
N ARG A 93 10.24 13.05 -15.04
CA ARG A 93 10.29 12.31 -16.30
C ARG A 93 11.11 11.03 -16.11
N GLU A 94 10.68 9.95 -16.74
CA GLU A 94 11.34 8.65 -16.65
C GLU A 94 12.81 8.71 -17.12
N GLU A 95 13.10 9.52 -18.14
CA GLU A 95 14.47 9.72 -18.65
C GLU A 95 15.42 10.40 -17.65
N ASP A 96 14.89 11.17 -16.69
CA ASP A 96 15.65 11.82 -15.62
C ASP A 96 15.85 10.90 -14.39
N ALA A 97 15.14 9.77 -14.36
CA ALA A 97 15.11 8.83 -13.26
C ALA A 97 16.25 7.80 -13.39
N PRO A 98 17.04 7.57 -12.33
CA PRO A 98 17.89 6.39 -12.25
C PRO A 98 17.05 5.12 -12.48
N ARG A 99 17.60 4.17 -13.24
CA ARG A 99 16.90 2.91 -13.58
C ARG A 99 16.82 1.95 -12.40
N ASP A 100 17.79 2.00 -11.50
CA ASP A 100 17.79 1.17 -10.28
C ASP A 100 17.13 1.91 -9.13
N SER A 101 16.30 1.19 -8.37
CA SER A 101 15.53 1.76 -7.25
C SER A 101 16.42 2.32 -6.14
N GLY A 102 17.57 1.69 -5.87
CA GLY A 102 18.52 2.17 -4.86
C GLY A 102 19.05 3.56 -5.17
N SER A 103 19.50 3.80 -6.40
CA SER A 103 19.97 5.12 -6.84
C SER A 103 18.83 6.12 -6.99
N LEU A 104 17.62 5.67 -7.37
CA LEU A 104 16.43 6.51 -7.40
C LEU A 104 16.12 7.06 -6.00
N TYR A 105 15.99 6.18 -5.01
CA TYR A 105 15.73 6.58 -3.62
C TYR A 105 16.88 7.42 -3.06
N LYS A 106 18.13 7.01 -3.28
CA LYS A 106 19.28 7.80 -2.85
C LYS A 106 19.24 9.22 -3.41
N LYS A 107 19.00 9.39 -4.72
CA LYS A 107 18.99 10.70 -5.35
C LYS A 107 17.84 11.59 -4.86
N TYR A 108 16.63 11.05 -4.74
CA TYR A 108 15.44 11.87 -4.47
C TYR A 108 14.99 11.91 -3.00
N LEU A 109 15.54 11.08 -2.12
CA LEU A 109 15.28 11.12 -0.68
C LEU A 109 16.42 11.74 0.14
N THR A 110 17.63 11.89 -0.43
CA THR A 110 18.72 12.62 0.27
C THR A 110 18.33 14.05 0.66
N PRO A 111 17.62 14.83 -0.18
CA PRO A 111 17.17 16.16 0.23
C PRO A 111 16.27 16.14 1.48
N VAL A 112 15.42 15.11 1.63
CA VAL A 112 14.56 14.95 2.81
C VAL A 112 15.39 14.58 4.03
N VAL A 113 16.37 13.69 3.87
CA VAL A 113 17.34 13.34 4.92
C VAL A 113 18.09 14.58 5.40
N ASP A 114 18.57 15.42 4.49
CA ASP A 114 19.36 16.60 4.82
C ASP A 114 18.51 17.69 5.47
N VAL A 115 17.25 17.86 5.07
CA VAL A 115 16.29 18.71 5.82
C VAL A 115 16.12 18.24 7.26
N LEU A 116 16.00 16.93 7.51
CA LEU A 116 15.92 16.40 8.88
C LEU A 116 17.21 16.68 9.67
N ARG A 117 18.38 16.57 9.02
CA ARG A 117 19.68 16.91 9.64
C ARG A 117 19.81 18.40 9.97
N GLU A 118 19.23 19.29 9.17
CA GLU A 118 19.17 20.72 9.49
C GLU A 118 18.38 21.01 10.77
N TYR A 119 17.45 20.14 11.16
CA TYR A 119 16.77 20.21 12.47
C TYR A 119 17.60 19.60 13.61
N GLY A 120 18.83 19.16 13.34
CA GLY A 120 19.73 18.54 14.33
C GLY A 120 19.48 17.05 14.55
N LEU A 121 18.73 16.38 13.66
CA LEU A 121 18.42 14.97 13.78
C LEU A 121 19.48 14.09 13.10
N ASP A 122 19.84 12.97 13.72
CA ASP A 122 20.70 11.95 13.10
C ASP A 122 19.91 11.10 12.09
N ALA A 123 19.58 11.73 10.95
CA ALA A 123 18.79 11.12 9.89
C ALA A 123 19.67 10.38 8.88
N GLN A 124 19.18 9.22 8.43
CA GLN A 124 19.82 8.42 7.39
C GLN A 124 18.80 7.67 6.54
N LEU A 125 19.16 7.44 5.28
CA LEU A 125 18.39 6.59 4.38
C LEU A 125 18.68 5.12 4.67
N ARG A 126 17.63 4.30 4.77
CA ARG A 126 17.67 2.85 4.91
C ARG A 126 16.73 2.22 3.89
N GLU A 127 17.28 1.80 2.76
CA GLU A 127 16.52 1.38 1.57
C GLU A 127 15.58 2.50 1.10
N GLN A 128 14.26 2.29 1.13
CA GLN A 128 13.24 3.30 0.84
C GLN A 128 12.76 4.07 2.08
N ASP A 129 13.21 3.75 3.29
CA ASP A 129 12.78 4.44 4.51
C ASP A 129 13.81 5.46 4.98
N ILE A 130 13.36 6.54 5.63
CA ILE A 130 14.27 7.44 6.37
C ILE A 130 14.11 7.16 7.86
N VAL A 131 15.24 7.04 8.54
CA VAL A 131 15.28 6.77 9.98
C VAL A 131 16.04 7.85 10.71
N VAL A 132 15.63 8.13 11.95
CA VAL A 132 16.32 8.97 12.92
C VAL A 132 16.58 8.12 14.15
N ASN A 133 17.82 8.07 14.63
CA ASN A 133 18.21 7.25 15.78
C ASN A 133 17.79 5.77 15.63
N GLY A 134 17.82 5.25 14.39
CA GLY A 134 17.41 3.89 14.04
C GLY A 134 15.89 3.66 13.91
N LYS A 135 15.06 4.63 14.28
CA LYS A 135 13.59 4.59 14.19
C LYS A 135 13.08 5.26 12.93
N LYS A 136 12.06 4.69 12.29
CA LYS A 136 11.50 5.22 11.04
C LYS A 136 10.73 6.52 11.27
N ILE A 137 11.08 7.55 10.51
CA ILE A 137 10.42 8.87 10.49
C ILE A 137 9.77 9.18 9.13
N SER A 138 10.12 8.42 8.08
CA SER A 138 9.55 8.55 6.73
C SER A 138 9.44 7.17 6.10
N GLY A 139 8.28 6.87 5.50
CA GLY A 139 8.11 5.74 4.60
C GLY A 139 7.97 6.21 3.18
N ASN A 140 8.65 5.54 2.25
CA ASN A 140 8.60 5.91 0.83
C ASN A 140 8.33 4.71 -0.07
N GLY A 141 7.81 5.00 -1.25
CA GLY A 141 7.67 4.06 -2.35
C GLY A 141 7.84 4.79 -3.68
N ALA A 142 8.09 4.02 -4.74
CA ALA A 142 8.15 4.56 -6.08
C ALA A 142 7.36 3.70 -7.06
N MET A 143 6.83 4.35 -8.10
CA MET A 143 6.17 3.69 -9.21
C MET A 143 6.46 4.42 -10.52
N THR A 144 6.32 3.72 -11.63
CA THR A 144 6.33 4.31 -12.96
C THR A 144 4.88 4.44 -13.44
N HIS A 145 4.54 5.61 -13.98
CA HIS A 145 3.24 5.89 -14.60
C HIS A 145 3.47 6.64 -15.91
N GLY A 146 3.02 6.06 -17.02
CA GLY A 146 3.30 6.60 -18.35
C GLY A 146 4.81 6.72 -18.61
N LYS A 147 5.28 7.94 -18.92
CA LYS A 147 6.72 8.26 -19.09
C LYS A 147 7.25 9.08 -17.90
N SER A 148 6.70 8.82 -16.72
CA SER A 148 7.08 9.48 -15.48
C SER A 148 7.33 8.48 -14.37
N VAL A 149 8.15 8.88 -13.41
CA VAL A 149 8.40 8.14 -12.17
C VAL A 149 7.92 9.02 -11.01
N VAL A 150 7.14 8.41 -10.12
CA VAL A 150 6.63 9.05 -8.91
C VAL A 150 7.38 8.44 -7.73
N ILE A 151 8.00 9.27 -6.90
CA ILE A 151 8.45 8.90 -5.55
C ILE A 151 7.44 9.51 -4.57
N ALA A 152 6.76 8.65 -3.83
CA ALA A 152 5.80 9.04 -2.80
C ALA A 152 6.39 8.80 -1.42
N GLY A 153 6.27 9.79 -0.54
CA GLY A 153 6.80 9.71 0.81
C GLY A 153 6.11 10.64 1.78
N ASN A 154 6.48 10.53 3.05
CA ASN A 154 6.00 11.39 4.11
C ASN A 154 7.11 11.77 5.09
N ILE A 155 6.87 12.80 5.91
CA ILE A 155 7.61 13.05 7.15
C ILE A 155 6.60 12.95 8.29
N LEU A 156 6.84 12.05 9.23
CA LEU A 156 6.01 11.88 10.42
C LEU A 156 6.25 13.07 11.35
N LEU A 157 5.29 14.00 11.43
CA LEU A 157 5.36 15.17 12.32
C LEU A 157 4.92 14.79 13.73
N SER A 158 3.83 14.03 13.86
CA SER A 158 3.32 13.45 15.10
C SER A 158 2.73 12.06 14.85
N LEU A 159 2.50 11.29 15.91
CA LEU A 159 2.03 9.90 15.83
C LEU A 159 0.85 9.68 16.77
N ASP A 160 -0.27 9.21 16.23
CA ASP A 160 -1.40 8.71 17.01
C ASP A 160 -1.43 7.18 17.00
N ILE A 161 -0.55 6.58 17.81
CA ILE A 161 -0.39 5.12 17.88
C ILE A 161 -1.69 4.43 18.32
N GLU A 162 -2.49 5.08 19.16
CA GLU A 162 -3.74 4.52 19.64
C GLU A 162 -4.76 4.43 18.50
N LEU A 163 -4.99 5.53 17.77
CA LEU A 163 -5.87 5.54 16.61
C LEU A 163 -5.40 4.58 15.53
N MET A 164 -4.11 4.56 15.23
CA MET A 164 -3.53 3.65 14.24
C MET A 164 -3.77 2.18 14.63
N SER A 165 -3.42 1.80 15.86
CA SER A 165 -3.56 0.41 16.33
C SER A 165 -5.01 -0.04 16.48
N LYS A 166 -5.94 0.86 16.81
CA LYS A 166 -7.38 0.56 16.90
C LYS A 166 -8.08 0.47 15.53
N SER A 167 -7.54 1.13 14.50
CA SER A 167 -8.13 1.08 13.15
C SER A 167 -7.84 -0.22 12.39
N ILE A 168 -6.83 -0.97 12.79
CA ILE A 168 -6.42 -2.22 12.16
C ILE A 168 -7.09 -3.41 12.85
N LYS A 169 -7.62 -4.36 12.08
CA LYS A 169 -8.17 -5.60 12.63
C LYS A 169 -7.04 -6.47 13.15
N VAL A 170 -7.23 -7.03 14.35
CA VAL A 170 -6.26 -7.91 14.99
C VAL A 170 -6.96 -9.07 15.69
N PRO A 171 -6.28 -10.22 15.89
CA PRO A 171 -6.92 -11.41 16.47
C PRO A 171 -7.34 -11.25 17.94
N SER A 172 -6.76 -10.30 18.67
CA SER A 172 -7.08 -10.04 20.09
C SER A 172 -6.56 -8.69 20.56
N GLU A 173 -7.12 -8.16 21.64
CA GLU A 173 -6.63 -6.93 22.29
C GLU A 173 -5.17 -7.05 22.77
N LYS A 174 -4.76 -8.23 23.27
CA LYS A 174 -3.35 -8.47 23.62
C LYS A 174 -2.41 -8.33 22.41
N PHE A 175 -2.87 -8.74 21.23
CA PHE A 175 -2.13 -8.54 19.99
C PHE A 175 -2.09 -7.06 19.60
N ARG A 176 -3.21 -6.34 19.79
CA ARG A 176 -3.28 -4.88 19.59
C ARG A 176 -2.26 -4.14 20.45
N ASP A 177 -2.19 -4.45 21.74
CA ASP A 177 -1.22 -3.85 22.67
C ASP A 177 0.22 -4.09 22.23
N LYS A 178 0.53 -5.33 21.78
CA LYS A 178 1.85 -5.67 21.26
C LYS A 178 2.16 -4.90 19.98
N MET A 179 1.20 -4.78 19.07
CA MET A 179 1.33 -3.99 17.85
C MET A 179 1.60 -2.52 18.18
N ALA A 180 0.83 -1.91 19.08
CA ALA A 180 1.00 -0.52 19.49
C ALA A 180 2.39 -0.28 20.11
N LYS A 181 2.86 -1.18 20.98
CA LYS A 181 4.22 -1.13 21.54
C LYS A 181 5.28 -1.19 20.45
N ASN A 182 5.18 -2.16 19.53
CA ASN A 182 6.11 -2.30 18.42
C ASN A 182 6.13 -1.03 17.53
N MET A 183 4.97 -0.44 17.25
CA MET A 183 4.89 0.83 16.51
C MET A 183 5.59 1.96 17.26
N ALA A 184 5.40 2.08 18.57
CA ALA A 184 6.05 3.11 19.39
C ALA A 184 7.57 2.93 19.49
N GLU A 185 8.07 1.69 19.42
CA GLU A 185 9.49 1.38 19.40
C GLU A 185 10.13 1.65 18.03
N TRP A 186 9.43 1.30 16.94
CA TRP A 186 9.95 1.36 15.58
C TRP A 186 9.78 2.71 14.88
N LEU A 187 8.71 3.44 15.21
CA LEU A 187 8.39 4.74 14.61
C LEU A 187 8.82 5.89 15.51
N THR A 188 9.24 6.97 14.89
CA THR A 188 9.42 8.27 15.54
C THR A 188 8.80 9.39 14.72
N SER A 189 8.80 10.60 15.27
CA SER A 189 8.25 11.78 14.63
C SER A 189 9.05 13.02 14.98
N MET A 190 8.86 14.11 14.23
CA MET A 190 9.46 15.40 14.53
C MET A 190 9.15 15.85 15.97
N GLU A 191 7.90 15.66 16.42
CA GLU A 191 7.49 15.96 17.79
C GLU A 191 8.28 15.18 18.84
N ARG A 192 8.48 13.88 18.64
CA ARG A 192 9.18 13.03 19.60
C ARG A 192 10.67 13.35 19.69
N GLU A 193 11.30 13.67 18.56
CA GLU A 193 12.73 13.94 18.49
C GLU A 193 13.09 15.39 18.87
N LEU A 194 12.20 16.36 18.59
CA LEU A 194 12.45 17.79 18.83
C LEU A 194 11.69 18.38 20.03
N GLY A 195 10.73 17.64 20.59
CA GLY A 195 9.81 18.14 21.62
C GLY A 195 8.77 19.15 21.12
N LYS A 196 8.69 19.38 19.81
CA LYS A 196 7.73 20.26 19.14
C LYS A 196 7.53 19.85 17.69
N VAL A 197 6.40 20.26 17.10
CA VAL A 197 6.15 20.10 15.66
C VAL A 197 6.58 21.39 14.93
N PRO A 198 7.58 21.35 14.02
CA PRO A 198 7.89 22.49 13.16
C PRO A 198 6.71 22.85 12.26
N SER A 199 6.63 24.11 11.84
CA SER A 199 5.57 24.53 10.93
C SER A 199 5.76 23.91 9.54
N ARG A 200 4.65 23.56 8.87
CA ARG A 200 4.70 23.02 7.50
C ARG A 200 5.34 24.00 6.53
N ASP A 201 5.12 25.30 6.69
CA ASP A 201 5.73 26.33 5.84
C ASP A 201 7.25 26.35 5.97
N GLU A 202 7.78 26.16 7.19
CA GLU A 202 9.22 26.04 7.42
C GLU A 202 9.78 24.77 6.76
N ILE A 203 9.09 23.64 6.90
CA ILE A 203 9.49 22.37 6.26
C ILE A 203 9.46 22.51 4.74
N ASN A 204 8.39 23.07 4.17
CA ASN A 204 8.25 23.34 2.73
C ASN A 204 9.41 24.19 2.21
N LYS A 205 9.74 25.28 2.91
CA LYS A 205 10.84 26.17 2.54
C LYS A 205 12.19 25.45 2.56
N LYS A 206 12.45 24.65 3.59
CA LYS A 206 13.69 23.85 3.70
C LYS A 206 13.76 22.82 2.58
N LEU A 207 12.70 22.02 2.38
CA LEU A 207 12.61 21.05 1.28
C LEU A 207 12.93 21.73 -0.06
N LYS A 208 12.24 22.82 -0.38
CA LYS A 208 12.46 23.56 -1.62
C LYS A 208 13.95 23.93 -1.80
N VAL A 209 14.56 24.58 -0.81
CA VAL A 209 15.96 25.03 -0.87
C VAL A 209 16.93 23.84 -0.99
N THR A 210 16.73 22.78 -0.20
CA THR A 210 17.62 21.62 -0.21
C THR A 210 17.53 20.86 -1.54
N TYR A 211 16.33 20.67 -2.09
CA TYR A 211 16.14 20.08 -3.42
C TYR A 211 16.76 20.95 -4.54
N GLU A 212 16.68 22.29 -4.46
CA GLU A 212 17.36 23.18 -5.42
C GLU A 212 18.87 22.99 -5.41
N ASN A 213 19.46 22.96 -4.21
CA ASN A 213 20.90 22.80 -4.02
C ASN A 213 21.40 21.43 -4.48
N GLU A 214 20.72 20.35 -4.12
CA GLU A 214 21.17 18.98 -4.43
C GLU A 214 20.91 18.58 -5.88
N LEU A 215 19.79 19.01 -6.48
CA LEU A 215 19.42 18.62 -7.84
C LEU A 215 19.84 19.63 -8.90
N GLY A 216 20.39 20.79 -8.52
CA GLY A 216 20.62 21.90 -9.45
C GLY A 216 19.33 22.36 -10.12
N ALA A 217 18.22 22.25 -9.40
CA ALA A 217 16.90 22.63 -9.84
C ALA A 217 16.62 24.10 -9.49
N THR A 218 15.63 24.69 -10.16
CA THR A 218 15.06 25.98 -9.78
C THR A 218 13.56 25.81 -9.72
N PHE A 219 12.96 26.03 -8.55
CA PHE A 219 11.52 25.84 -8.38
C PHE A 219 10.75 27.10 -8.69
N GLU A 220 9.74 26.93 -9.54
CA GLU A 220 8.67 27.89 -9.74
C GLU A 220 7.49 27.49 -8.86
N GLU A 221 7.02 28.42 -8.02
CA GLU A 221 5.75 28.25 -7.31
C GLU A 221 4.63 28.07 -8.33
N SER A 222 3.84 27.01 -8.16
CA SER A 222 2.81 26.66 -9.13
C SER A 222 1.58 26.06 -8.44
N SER A 223 0.50 25.98 -9.20
CA SER A 223 -0.69 25.23 -8.84
C SER A 223 -0.89 24.10 -9.84
N LEU A 224 -1.75 23.14 -9.48
CA LEU A 224 -2.27 22.20 -10.46
C LEU A 224 -2.99 22.96 -11.58
N THR A 225 -2.84 22.47 -12.81
CA THR A 225 -3.57 23.00 -13.96
C THR A 225 -5.05 22.60 -13.88
N PRO A 226 -5.95 23.28 -14.63
CA PRO A 226 -7.34 22.86 -14.71
C PRO A 226 -7.52 21.39 -15.12
N ASP A 227 -6.75 20.92 -16.11
CA ASP A 227 -6.79 19.52 -16.57
C ASP A 227 -6.31 18.53 -15.50
N GLU A 228 -5.28 18.90 -14.72
CA GLU A 228 -4.81 18.10 -13.59
C GLU A 228 -5.92 17.99 -12.52
N ILE A 229 -6.58 19.10 -12.18
CA ILE A 229 -7.67 19.13 -11.21
C ILE A 229 -8.86 18.30 -11.69
N GLU A 230 -9.30 18.47 -12.93
CA GLU A 230 -10.42 17.70 -13.49
C GLU A 230 -10.13 16.19 -13.46
N THR A 231 -8.92 15.80 -13.86
CA THR A 231 -8.49 14.38 -13.82
C THR A 231 -8.46 13.87 -12.38
N TRP A 232 -7.93 14.66 -11.47
CA TRP A 232 -7.80 14.30 -10.06
C TRP A 232 -9.16 14.12 -9.38
N ASP A 233 -10.08 15.07 -9.57
CA ASP A 233 -11.43 15.04 -9.00
C ASP A 233 -12.21 13.83 -9.53
N LYS A 234 -12.10 13.56 -10.85
CA LYS A 234 -12.72 12.37 -11.45
C LYS A 234 -12.22 11.08 -10.82
N LEU A 235 -10.90 10.93 -10.70
CA LEU A 235 -10.30 9.74 -10.08
C LEU A 235 -10.71 9.61 -8.61
N ALA A 236 -10.70 10.71 -7.85
CA ALA A 236 -11.11 10.70 -6.45
C ALA A 236 -12.59 10.27 -6.30
N GLU A 237 -13.47 10.72 -7.18
CA GLU A 237 -14.88 10.32 -7.17
C GLU A 237 -15.06 8.82 -7.45
N GLU A 238 -14.31 8.27 -8.42
CA GLU A 238 -14.30 6.82 -8.68
C GLU A 238 -13.86 6.02 -7.43
N LYS A 239 -12.90 6.55 -6.65
CA LYS A 239 -12.41 5.89 -5.43
C LYS A 239 -13.38 5.96 -4.25
N LYS A 240 -14.44 6.78 -4.30
CA LYS A 240 -15.48 6.84 -3.27
C LYS A 240 -16.49 5.71 -3.36
N ALA A 241 -16.62 5.08 -4.52
CA ALA A 241 -17.57 3.99 -4.74
C ALA A 241 -17.31 2.85 -3.75
N GLU A 242 -18.36 2.38 -3.05
CA GLU A 242 -18.25 1.24 -2.14
C GLU A 242 -17.83 -0.02 -2.90
N GLU A 243 -18.27 -0.16 -4.15
CA GLU A 243 -17.89 -1.24 -5.05
C GLU A 243 -16.37 -1.29 -5.26
N TRP A 244 -15.70 -0.13 -5.27
CA TRP A 244 -14.24 -0.06 -5.34
C TRP A 244 -13.59 -0.37 -3.99
N ILE A 245 -14.05 0.28 -2.92
CA ILE A 245 -13.47 0.11 -1.57
C ILE A 245 -13.52 -1.36 -1.14
N PHE A 246 -14.62 -2.04 -1.45
CA PHE A 246 -14.86 -3.44 -1.09
C PHE A 246 -14.75 -4.38 -2.30
N TYR A 247 -14.09 -4.01 -3.40
CA TYR A 247 -14.07 -4.85 -4.62
C TYR A 247 -13.58 -6.27 -4.33
N LYS A 248 -12.50 -6.39 -3.54
CA LYS A 248 -11.90 -7.69 -3.21
C LYS A 248 -12.81 -8.49 -2.29
N ASP A 249 -13.39 -7.82 -1.30
CA ASP A 249 -14.36 -8.37 -0.37
C ASP A 249 -15.65 -8.86 -1.06
N ASN A 250 -16.07 -8.18 -2.13
CA ASN A 250 -17.31 -8.43 -2.87
C ASN A 250 -17.15 -9.46 -3.99
N ARG A 251 -15.91 -9.75 -4.43
CA ARG A 251 -15.64 -10.78 -5.44
C ARG A 251 -16.00 -12.18 -4.93
N HIS A 252 -15.77 -12.42 -3.64
CA HIS A 252 -16.02 -13.69 -2.96
C HIS A 252 -16.78 -13.48 -1.63
N PRO A 253 -18.06 -13.06 -1.68
CA PRO A 253 -18.79 -12.61 -0.48
C PRO A 253 -19.02 -13.71 0.55
N ASP A 254 -19.05 -14.97 0.11
CA ASP A 254 -19.29 -16.14 0.96
C ASP A 254 -18.00 -16.70 1.59
N LEU A 255 -16.82 -16.24 1.15
CA LEU A 255 -15.53 -16.68 1.68
C LEU A 255 -15.12 -15.87 2.92
N ARG A 256 -15.89 -16.01 3.99
CA ARG A 256 -15.69 -15.29 5.27
C ARG A 256 -15.35 -16.25 6.42
N THR A 257 -14.08 -16.58 6.57
CA THR A 257 -13.57 -17.32 7.73
C THR A 257 -12.10 -16.96 8.00
N GLU A 258 -11.70 -16.97 9.27
CA GLU A 258 -10.31 -16.75 9.70
C GLU A 258 -9.62 -18.09 10.06
N ARG A 259 -10.29 -19.22 9.83
CA ARG A 259 -9.82 -20.58 10.14
C ARG A 259 -10.46 -21.62 9.23
N CYS A 260 -10.06 -22.87 9.37
CA CYS A 260 -10.68 -23.98 8.65
C CYS A 260 -11.88 -24.52 9.43
N VAL A 261 -12.99 -24.69 8.70
CA VAL A 261 -14.27 -25.16 9.21
C VAL A 261 -14.87 -26.15 8.22
N LYS A 262 -15.36 -27.27 8.74
CA LYS A 262 -16.18 -28.22 7.99
C LYS A 262 -17.63 -27.77 8.08
N ILE A 263 -18.23 -27.40 6.94
CA ILE A 263 -19.61 -26.92 6.86
C ILE A 263 -20.56 -28.12 6.81
N SER A 264 -20.18 -29.16 6.07
CA SER A 264 -20.96 -30.40 5.90
C SER A 264 -20.03 -31.57 5.59
N SER A 265 -20.58 -32.77 5.37
CA SER A 265 -19.79 -33.94 4.95
C SER A 265 -19.08 -33.74 3.61
N SER A 266 -19.52 -32.80 2.78
CA SER A 266 -19.00 -32.55 1.44
C SER A 266 -18.50 -31.13 1.22
N VAL A 267 -18.50 -30.27 2.25
CA VAL A 267 -18.07 -28.86 2.11
C VAL A 267 -17.17 -28.45 3.26
N ALA A 268 -15.99 -27.91 2.92
CA ALA A 268 -15.07 -27.27 3.85
C ALA A 268 -14.74 -25.85 3.37
N LEU A 269 -14.61 -24.92 4.31
CA LEU A 269 -14.15 -23.56 4.07
C LEU A 269 -12.91 -23.32 4.93
N CYS A 270 -11.81 -22.91 4.32
CA CYS A 270 -10.51 -22.89 4.98
C CYS A 270 -9.73 -21.63 4.64
N HIS A 271 -9.10 -21.05 5.65
CA HIS A 271 -8.28 -19.84 5.54
C HIS A 271 -6.89 -20.11 6.09
N VAL A 272 -5.87 -19.64 5.36
CA VAL A 272 -4.48 -19.63 5.83
C VAL A 272 -3.81 -18.29 5.54
N ASP A 273 -3.00 -17.86 6.50
CA ASP A 273 -2.00 -16.81 6.35
C ASP A 273 -0.65 -17.47 6.06
N TYR A 274 -0.11 -17.27 4.86
CA TYR A 274 1.19 -17.80 4.44
C TYR A 274 2.21 -16.66 4.29
N LYS A 275 3.29 -16.74 5.06
CA LYS A 275 4.37 -15.72 5.02
C LYS A 275 5.46 -16.12 4.02
N SER A 276 5.35 -15.60 2.80
CA SER A 276 6.48 -15.55 1.85
C SER A 276 7.29 -14.26 2.07
N ARG A 277 7.83 -13.64 1.01
CA ARG A 277 8.43 -12.31 1.06
C ARG A 277 7.41 -11.25 1.50
N LYS A 278 6.16 -11.42 1.07
CA LYS A 278 4.98 -10.67 1.50
C LYS A 278 3.93 -11.64 2.04
N MET A 279 2.95 -11.11 2.76
CA MET A 279 1.81 -11.86 3.25
C MET A 279 0.94 -12.30 2.06
N LEU A 280 0.72 -13.61 1.96
CA LEU A 280 -0.21 -14.25 1.06
C LEU A 280 -1.30 -14.88 1.91
N ARG A 281 -2.56 -14.58 1.62
CA ARG A 281 -3.71 -15.18 2.27
C ARG A 281 -4.53 -15.94 1.25
N ILE A 282 -4.99 -17.12 1.65
CA ILE A 282 -5.86 -17.92 0.83
C ILE A 282 -7.07 -18.28 1.67
N THR A 283 -8.25 -17.89 1.20
CA THR A 283 -9.53 -18.40 1.69
C THR A 283 -10.12 -19.27 0.58
N ALA A 284 -10.31 -20.56 0.83
CA ALA A 284 -10.73 -21.52 -0.16
C ALA A 284 -11.93 -22.33 0.32
N LYS A 285 -12.89 -22.53 -0.56
CA LYS A 285 -14.03 -23.43 -0.38
C LYS A 285 -13.81 -24.68 -1.20
N PHE A 286 -13.88 -25.83 -0.54
CA PHE A 286 -13.81 -27.14 -1.17
C PHE A 286 -15.17 -27.80 -1.11
N THR A 287 -15.60 -28.36 -2.23
CA THR A 287 -16.82 -29.15 -2.34
C THR A 287 -16.47 -30.51 -2.93
N HIS A 288 -16.64 -31.58 -2.16
CA HIS A 288 -16.08 -32.91 -2.47
C HIS A 288 -14.57 -32.81 -2.77
N ASP A 289 -14.11 -33.33 -3.90
CA ASP A 289 -12.71 -33.35 -4.33
C ASP A 289 -12.32 -32.15 -5.23
N GLU A 290 -13.09 -31.06 -5.19
CA GLU A 290 -12.90 -29.86 -6.02
C GLU A 290 -12.72 -28.58 -5.20
N LEU A 291 -11.87 -27.68 -5.71
CA LEU A 291 -11.80 -26.29 -5.29
C LEU A 291 -12.96 -25.50 -5.91
N ASP A 292 -14.05 -25.36 -5.16
CA ASP A 292 -15.29 -24.70 -5.60
C ASP A 292 -15.10 -23.19 -5.79
N GLU A 293 -14.33 -22.57 -4.90
CA GLU A 293 -14.05 -21.13 -4.94
C GLU A 293 -12.78 -20.81 -4.14
N VAL A 294 -12.04 -19.77 -4.55
CA VAL A 294 -10.86 -19.29 -3.83
C VAL A 294 -10.73 -17.78 -3.92
N SER A 295 -10.42 -17.15 -2.80
CA SER A 295 -9.89 -15.80 -2.72
C SER A 295 -8.41 -15.86 -2.35
N ILE A 296 -7.59 -15.21 -3.17
CA ILE A 296 -6.16 -15.00 -2.94
C ILE A 296 -5.99 -13.50 -2.67
N SER A 297 -5.57 -13.15 -1.45
CA SER A 297 -5.43 -11.76 -1.00
C SER A 297 -4.12 -11.55 -0.24
N GLY A 298 -3.72 -10.30 -0.01
CA GLY A 298 -2.48 -10.02 0.73
C GLY A 298 -1.83 -8.69 0.43
N ASP A 299 -0.64 -8.47 0.98
CA ASP A 299 0.13 -7.21 0.88
C ASP A 299 1.20 -7.23 -0.23
N PHE A 300 1.05 -8.14 -1.20
CA PHE A 300 1.90 -8.26 -2.39
C PHE A 300 1.50 -7.27 -3.49
N PHE A 301 2.36 -7.18 -4.51
CA PHE A 301 2.20 -6.30 -5.67
C PHE A 301 2.08 -7.15 -6.93
N VAL A 302 1.06 -6.86 -7.75
CA VAL A 302 0.88 -7.43 -9.10
C VAL A 302 1.10 -6.29 -10.08
N MET A 303 2.20 -6.30 -10.81
CA MET A 303 2.58 -5.21 -11.70
C MET A 303 2.13 -5.45 -13.13
N ASN A 304 2.20 -6.70 -13.61
CA ASN A 304 1.75 -7.01 -14.96
C ASN A 304 1.37 -8.50 -15.12
N PRO A 305 0.24 -8.80 -15.79
CA PRO A 305 -0.87 -7.88 -16.04
C PRO A 305 -1.63 -7.57 -14.73
N PRO A 306 -2.24 -6.37 -14.59
CA PRO A 306 -2.93 -5.98 -13.35
C PRO A 306 -4.07 -6.91 -12.92
N ASP A 307 -4.72 -7.57 -13.90
CA ASP A 307 -5.83 -8.50 -13.70
C ASP A 307 -5.38 -9.95 -13.40
N PHE A 308 -4.08 -10.21 -13.26
CA PHE A 308 -3.56 -11.57 -13.13
C PHE A 308 -4.17 -12.34 -11.95
N LEU A 309 -4.41 -11.67 -10.82
CA LEU A 309 -4.93 -12.31 -9.61
C LEU A 309 -6.37 -12.81 -9.82
N ASP A 310 -7.22 -11.97 -10.43
CA ASP A 310 -8.60 -12.32 -10.75
C ASP A 310 -8.64 -13.49 -11.74
N ARG A 311 -7.80 -13.46 -12.78
CA ARG A 311 -7.68 -14.56 -13.75
C ARG A 311 -7.15 -15.84 -13.11
N LEU A 312 -6.27 -15.74 -12.12
CA LEU A 312 -5.75 -16.88 -11.37
C LEU A 312 -6.85 -17.55 -10.53
N GLU A 313 -7.64 -16.76 -9.80
CA GLU A 313 -8.79 -17.26 -9.02
C GLU A 313 -9.80 -17.97 -9.93
N ASP A 314 -10.15 -17.34 -11.06
CA ASP A 314 -11.08 -17.92 -12.04
C ASP A 314 -10.54 -19.21 -12.68
N TYR A 315 -9.22 -19.29 -12.92
CA TYR A 315 -8.59 -20.47 -13.50
C TYR A 315 -8.56 -21.67 -12.56
N LEU A 316 -8.47 -21.41 -11.24
CA LEU A 316 -8.44 -22.42 -10.19
C LEU A 316 -9.84 -22.91 -9.81
N LYS A 317 -10.89 -22.15 -10.10
CA LYS A 317 -12.27 -22.56 -9.84
C LYS A 317 -12.63 -23.90 -10.52
N GLY A 318 -13.29 -24.79 -9.78
CA GLY A 318 -13.71 -26.12 -10.22
C GLY A 318 -12.54 -27.10 -10.44
N THR A 319 -11.34 -26.78 -9.96
CA THR A 319 -10.17 -27.64 -10.14
C THR A 319 -10.20 -28.77 -9.14
N LYS A 320 -10.00 -30.01 -9.62
CA LYS A 320 -9.79 -31.16 -8.76
C LYS A 320 -8.59 -30.92 -7.86
N VAL A 321 -8.69 -31.28 -6.58
CA VAL A 321 -7.65 -31.04 -5.58
C VAL A 321 -6.27 -31.52 -6.03
N LYS A 322 -6.20 -32.71 -6.62
CA LYS A 322 -4.96 -33.31 -7.17
C LYS A 322 -4.31 -32.50 -8.30
N ASP A 323 -5.08 -31.65 -8.99
CA ASP A 323 -4.64 -30.92 -10.19
C ASP A 323 -4.31 -29.44 -9.90
N ILE A 324 -4.55 -28.95 -8.67
CA ILE A 324 -4.29 -27.55 -8.26
C ILE A 324 -2.83 -27.16 -8.55
N THR A 325 -1.87 -27.97 -8.11
CA THR A 325 -0.43 -27.71 -8.31
C THR A 325 -0.08 -27.58 -9.79
N THR A 326 -0.61 -28.46 -10.63
CA THR A 326 -0.39 -28.44 -12.08
C THR A 326 -0.95 -27.17 -12.70
N LYS A 327 -2.18 -26.79 -12.34
CA LYS A 327 -2.83 -25.57 -12.84
C LYS A 327 -2.10 -24.29 -12.42
N ILE A 328 -1.63 -24.21 -11.17
CA ILE A 328 -0.83 -23.06 -10.71
C ILE A 328 0.43 -22.92 -11.58
N ARG A 329 1.17 -24.01 -11.81
CA ARG A 329 2.37 -23.96 -12.66
C ARG A 329 2.06 -23.53 -14.08
N GLU A 330 0.98 -24.05 -14.64
CA GLU A 330 0.54 -23.74 -15.99
C GLU A 330 0.23 -22.25 -16.17
N ILE A 331 -0.59 -21.65 -15.30
CA ILE A 331 -0.97 -20.24 -15.46
C ILE A 331 0.19 -19.28 -15.21
N PHE A 332 1.10 -19.59 -14.29
CA PHE A 332 2.33 -18.80 -14.09
C PHE A 332 3.25 -18.91 -15.32
N THR A 333 3.37 -20.09 -15.92
CA THR A 333 4.17 -20.31 -17.13
C THR A 333 3.58 -19.58 -18.34
N ASN A 334 2.26 -19.62 -18.49
CA ASN A 334 1.54 -19.03 -19.62
C ASN A 334 1.45 -17.51 -19.51
N SER A 335 1.14 -16.99 -18.32
CA SER A 335 0.93 -15.54 -18.11
C SER A 335 2.23 -14.78 -17.83
N LYS A 336 3.27 -15.45 -17.31
CA LYS A 336 4.55 -14.85 -16.89
C LYS A 336 4.36 -13.55 -16.10
N PRO A 337 3.59 -13.59 -15.00
CA PRO A 337 3.24 -12.37 -14.28
C PRO A 337 4.49 -11.71 -13.69
N VAL A 338 4.54 -10.39 -13.76
CA VAL A 338 5.47 -9.57 -12.99
C VAL A 338 4.81 -9.31 -11.63
N LEU A 339 5.22 -10.09 -10.64
CA LEU A 339 4.66 -10.08 -9.28
C LEU A 339 5.78 -9.93 -8.26
N PHE A 340 5.54 -9.14 -7.22
CA PHE A 340 6.43 -9.02 -6.07
C PHE A 340 5.71 -9.38 -4.78
N GLY A 341 6.16 -10.45 -4.13
CA GLY A 341 5.68 -10.84 -2.82
C GLY A 341 5.57 -12.34 -2.63
N PHE A 342 5.25 -13.07 -3.69
CA PHE A 342 5.23 -14.53 -3.76
C PHE A 342 5.51 -15.00 -5.20
N ASN A 343 5.80 -16.28 -5.39
CA ASN A 343 5.92 -16.93 -6.70
C ASN A 343 5.01 -18.18 -6.78
N ALA A 344 5.08 -18.92 -7.88
CA ALA A 344 4.25 -20.12 -8.07
C ALA A 344 4.45 -21.17 -6.95
N ASP A 345 5.68 -21.41 -6.51
CA ASP A 345 5.99 -22.39 -5.46
C ASP A 345 5.49 -21.91 -4.09
N ASP A 346 5.59 -20.61 -3.79
CA ASP A 346 4.99 -20.04 -2.57
C ASP A 346 3.46 -20.27 -2.53
N LEU A 347 2.78 -20.07 -3.67
CA LEU A 347 1.34 -20.30 -3.76
C LEU A 347 1.00 -21.78 -3.61
N ILE A 348 1.79 -22.68 -4.23
CA ILE A 348 1.64 -24.13 -4.09
C ILE A 348 1.79 -24.54 -2.63
N HIS A 349 2.84 -24.08 -1.93
CA HIS A 349 3.03 -24.40 -0.51
C HIS A 349 1.89 -23.88 0.36
N ALA A 350 1.36 -22.69 0.08
CA ALA A 350 0.19 -22.16 0.79
C ALA A 350 -1.07 -23.03 0.56
N PHE A 351 -1.26 -23.56 -0.66
CA PHE A 351 -2.30 -24.55 -0.91
C PHE A 351 -2.02 -25.89 -0.23
N ASP A 352 -0.78 -26.37 -0.20
CA ASP A 352 -0.41 -27.59 0.51
C ASP A 352 -0.74 -27.47 2.01
N GLU A 353 -0.54 -26.30 2.61
CA GLU A 353 -0.96 -26.02 3.99
C GLU A 353 -2.47 -26.13 4.18
N ILE A 354 -3.27 -25.58 3.26
CA ILE A 354 -4.74 -25.71 3.27
C ILE A 354 -5.16 -27.17 3.13
N LEU A 355 -4.59 -27.87 2.14
CA LEU A 355 -4.94 -29.25 1.81
C LEU A 355 -4.52 -30.24 2.92
N SER A 356 -3.55 -29.85 3.76
CA SER A 356 -3.15 -30.63 4.95
C SER A 356 -4.12 -30.50 6.14
N LYS A 357 -5.10 -29.58 6.09
CA LYS A 357 -6.01 -29.34 7.22
C LYS A 357 -7.01 -30.50 7.35
N PRO A 358 -7.25 -31.00 8.58
CA PRO A 358 -8.17 -32.12 8.80
C PRO A 358 -9.55 -31.89 8.19
N GLU A 359 -10.10 -30.67 8.32
CA GLU A 359 -11.42 -30.31 7.79
C GLU A 359 -11.49 -30.45 6.26
N VAL A 360 -10.39 -30.13 5.57
CA VAL A 360 -10.29 -30.24 4.11
C VAL A 360 -10.09 -31.70 3.72
N ILE A 361 -9.17 -32.42 4.37
CA ILE A 361 -8.90 -33.84 4.11
C ILE A 361 -10.18 -34.68 4.23
N GLU A 362 -10.99 -34.44 5.26
CA GLU A 362 -12.24 -35.17 5.49
C GLU A 362 -13.29 -34.95 4.40
N VAL A 363 -13.24 -33.84 3.67
CA VAL A 363 -14.18 -33.48 2.60
C VAL A 363 -13.66 -33.93 1.23
N THR A 364 -12.36 -33.88 1.03
CA THR A 364 -11.72 -34.14 -0.28
C THR A 364 -11.24 -35.57 -0.46
N SER A 365 -11.25 -36.38 0.62
CA SER A 365 -10.91 -37.80 0.53
C SER A 365 -12.07 -38.59 -0.09
N PRO A 366 -11.78 -39.55 -1.00
CA PRO A 366 -12.79 -40.39 -1.65
C PRO A 366 -13.66 -41.22 -0.71
#